data_AF-A0AAI9PP80-F1
#
_entry.id   AF-A0AAI9PP80-F1
#
_cell.length_a   1.000
_cell.length_b   1.000
_cell.length_c   1.000
_cell.angle_alpha   90.00
_cell.angle_beta   90.00
_cell.angle_gamma   90.00
#
_symmetry.space_group_name_H-M   'P 1'
#
loop_
_entity.id
_entity.type
_entity.pdbx_description
1 polymer ?
#
loop_
_entity_poly.entity_id
_entity_poly.type
_entity_poly.pdbx_seq_one_letter_code
_entity_poly.pdbx_strand_id
1 'polypeptide(L)'
;MPDSSTPTGTADDSIVITQMIPLRVGLTRKHFRRLRWYFMGNNHPATGRPDPIDLDLLGVGLIERVPNPRSEPKFVLTKAGDQELALEHLREIGRRAGHHDFGSRLAGWLRQQGRMTWENIEFKVTSPDVVTIPGTAMEVPDWVSIVRPDVFSLAKSYNPDRMNPCIHEVKVSREDFLADLAKPEKRRGYTHLSEVFYYACPEGLIQLEEVPIGCGLVYEIEPGHFEVKKKPKKRKMVLSPRHFMNLILKPGNLNRF
;
A
#
# COMPACT_ATOMS: atom_id res chain seq x y z
N MET A 1 3.18 -86.95 -22.78
CA MET A 1 4.33 -86.25 -22.18
C MET A 1 4.34 -84.82 -22.73
N PRO A 2 4.65 -83.81 -21.89
CA PRO A 2 3.86 -82.60 -21.77
C PRO A 2 4.58 -81.31 -22.21
N ASP A 3 3.77 -80.29 -22.48
CA ASP A 3 3.88 -78.89 -22.06
C ASP A 3 5.13 -78.04 -22.38
N SER A 4 4.90 -76.88 -23.02
CA SER A 4 5.29 -75.58 -22.45
C SER A 4 4.87 -74.42 -23.35
N SER A 5 3.90 -73.67 -22.83
CA SER A 5 3.54 -72.31 -23.19
C SER A 5 4.70 -71.32 -23.05
N THR A 6 4.84 -70.39 -24.00
CA THR A 6 5.42 -69.06 -23.75
C THR A 6 4.64 -68.00 -24.52
N PRO A 7 3.91 -67.09 -23.84
CA PRO A 7 3.42 -65.86 -24.47
C PRO A 7 4.54 -64.82 -24.45
N THR A 8 4.90 -64.30 -25.62
CA THR A 8 5.84 -63.19 -25.79
C THR A 8 5.14 -61.90 -25.37
N GLY A 9 5.21 -61.56 -24.08
CA GLY A 9 4.79 -60.25 -23.58
C GLY A 9 5.79 -59.19 -24.01
N THR A 10 5.44 -58.39 -25.02
CA THR A 10 6.10 -57.11 -25.27
C THR A 10 5.62 -56.13 -24.21
N ALA A 11 6.46 -55.86 -23.22
CA ALA A 11 6.26 -54.77 -22.28
C ALA A 11 6.32 -53.44 -23.06
N ASP A 12 5.15 -52.83 -23.24
CA ASP A 12 5.00 -51.46 -23.69
C ASP A 12 5.45 -50.54 -22.56
N ASP A 13 6.74 -50.18 -22.54
CA ASP A 13 7.32 -49.16 -21.65
C ASP A 13 6.92 -47.75 -22.11
N SER A 14 5.62 -47.53 -22.30
CA SER A 14 5.06 -46.19 -22.37
C SER A 14 5.00 -45.63 -20.94
N ILE A 15 6.07 -44.94 -20.54
CA ILE A 15 6.05 -44.08 -19.35
C ILE A 15 4.91 -43.08 -19.55
N VAL A 16 3.79 -43.32 -18.88
CA VAL A 16 2.71 -42.33 -18.75
C VAL A 16 3.32 -41.17 -17.98
N ILE A 17 3.74 -40.14 -18.72
CA ILE A 17 4.11 -38.86 -18.13
C ILE A 17 2.82 -38.35 -17.47
N THR A 18 2.68 -38.60 -16.17
CA THR A 18 1.64 -38.01 -15.33
C THR A 18 1.64 -36.53 -15.60
N GLN A 19 0.62 -36.08 -16.34
CA GLN A 19 0.42 -34.69 -16.70
C GLN A 19 0.31 -33.92 -15.39
N MET A 20 1.40 -33.26 -14.97
CA MET A 20 1.46 -32.54 -13.72
C MET A 20 0.35 -31.47 -13.74
N ILE A 21 -0.70 -31.69 -12.96
CA ILE A 21 -1.75 -30.71 -12.75
C ILE A 21 -1.05 -29.50 -12.10
N PRO A 22 -1.06 -28.30 -12.71
CA PRO A 22 -0.46 -27.14 -12.08
C PRO A 22 -1.20 -26.86 -10.79
N LEU A 23 -0.48 -26.90 -9.67
CA LEU A 23 -1.01 -26.53 -8.36
C LEU A 23 -1.57 -25.11 -8.47
N ARG A 24 -2.87 -24.91 -8.20
CA ARG A 24 -3.44 -23.55 -8.13
C ARG A 24 -3.19 -22.98 -6.75
N VAL A 25 -1.98 -22.47 -6.52
CA VAL A 25 -1.68 -21.69 -5.30
C VAL A 25 -2.18 -20.26 -5.51
N GLY A 26 -3.00 -19.77 -4.58
CA GLY A 26 -3.41 -18.36 -4.56
C GLY A 26 -2.23 -17.47 -4.17
N LEU A 27 -1.63 -16.77 -5.16
CA LEU A 27 -0.47 -15.92 -4.92
C LEU A 27 -0.83 -14.74 -4.01
N THR A 28 -0.01 -14.54 -2.98
CA THR A 28 -0.18 -13.46 -1.99
C THR A 28 0.88 -12.38 -2.16
N ARG A 29 0.75 -11.25 -1.44
CA ARG A 29 1.77 -10.18 -1.42
C ARG A 29 3.18 -10.67 -1.06
N LYS A 30 3.30 -11.73 -0.23
CA LYS A 30 4.59 -12.32 0.13
C LYS A 30 5.27 -12.98 -1.07
N HIS A 31 4.50 -13.65 -1.93
CA HIS A 31 4.97 -14.26 -3.18
C HIS A 31 5.50 -13.19 -4.14
N PHE A 32 4.72 -12.13 -4.38
CA PHE A 32 5.16 -11.03 -5.25
C PHE A 32 6.37 -10.27 -4.71
N ARG A 33 6.51 -10.15 -3.37
CA ARG A 33 7.74 -9.62 -2.77
C ARG A 33 8.94 -10.51 -3.06
N ARG A 34 8.78 -11.83 -3.05
CA ARG A 34 9.84 -12.80 -3.38
C ARG A 34 10.17 -12.80 -4.89
N LEU A 35 9.18 -12.69 -5.77
CA LEU A 35 9.43 -12.53 -7.21
C LEU A 35 10.25 -11.27 -7.52
N ARG A 36 9.94 -10.13 -6.88
CA ARG A 36 10.76 -8.90 -7.00
C ARG A 36 12.18 -9.08 -6.50
N TRP A 37 12.36 -9.84 -5.42
CA TRP A 37 13.68 -10.16 -4.88
C TRP A 37 14.55 -10.85 -5.95
N TYR A 38 13.99 -11.87 -6.62
CA TYR A 38 14.66 -12.56 -7.72
C TYR A 38 14.86 -11.67 -8.95
N PHE A 39 13.87 -10.84 -9.29
CA PHE A 39 13.97 -9.88 -10.40
C PHE A 39 15.14 -8.90 -10.22
N MET A 40 15.43 -8.47 -8.98
CA MET A 40 16.58 -7.62 -8.66
C MET A 40 17.94 -8.35 -8.77
N GLY A 41 17.97 -9.60 -9.22
CA GLY A 41 19.17 -10.42 -9.39
C GLY A 41 19.62 -11.16 -8.12
N ASN A 42 18.82 -11.14 -7.05
CA ASN A 42 19.13 -11.86 -5.81
C ASN A 42 18.75 -13.34 -5.96
N ASN A 43 19.60 -14.12 -6.64
CA ASN A 43 19.28 -15.49 -7.06
C ASN A 43 19.40 -16.55 -5.94
N HIS A 44 19.34 -16.12 -4.68
CA HIS A 44 19.31 -16.98 -3.49
C HIS A 44 18.05 -16.69 -2.67
N PRO A 45 17.53 -17.67 -1.90
CA PRO A 45 16.38 -17.45 -1.01
C PRO A 45 16.62 -16.26 -0.07
N ALA A 46 15.62 -15.39 0.08
CA ALA A 46 15.76 -14.17 0.90
C ALA A 46 16.04 -14.47 2.39
N THR A 47 15.71 -15.68 2.85
CA THR A 47 15.93 -16.21 4.20
C THR A 47 17.24 -17.00 4.34
N GLY A 48 18.05 -17.07 3.29
CA GLY A 48 19.28 -17.87 3.25
C GLY A 48 19.05 -19.36 2.94
N ARG A 49 17.85 -19.90 3.20
CA ARG A 49 17.43 -21.25 2.77
C ARG A 49 16.07 -21.21 2.09
N PRO A 50 15.76 -22.13 1.15
CA PRO A 50 14.46 -22.19 0.50
C PRO A 50 13.35 -22.36 1.55
N ASP A 51 12.29 -21.57 1.42
CA ASP A 51 11.14 -21.58 2.33
C ASP A 51 9.84 -22.00 1.59
N PRO A 52 8.68 -22.11 2.28
CA PRO A 52 7.43 -22.46 1.62
C PRO A 52 7.02 -21.51 0.48
N ILE A 53 7.42 -20.23 0.52
CA ILE A 53 7.13 -19.29 -0.58
C ILE A 53 7.91 -19.70 -1.82
N ASP A 54 9.17 -20.13 -1.67
CA ASP A 54 9.97 -20.63 -2.80
C ASP A 54 9.40 -21.93 -3.37
N LEU A 55 8.92 -22.82 -2.50
CA LEU A 55 8.26 -24.05 -2.91
C LEU A 55 6.98 -23.77 -3.70
N ASP A 56 6.14 -22.85 -3.22
CA ASP A 56 4.91 -22.44 -3.88
C ASP A 56 5.21 -21.85 -5.28
N LEU A 57 6.18 -20.94 -5.37
CA LEU A 57 6.60 -20.32 -6.63
C LEU A 57 7.20 -21.33 -7.63
N LEU A 58 7.96 -22.31 -7.15
CA LEU A 58 8.43 -23.44 -7.96
C LEU A 58 7.26 -24.30 -8.44
N GLY A 59 6.33 -24.62 -7.56
CA GLY A 59 5.17 -25.47 -7.84
C GLY A 59 4.24 -24.90 -8.91
N VAL A 60 4.15 -23.57 -8.99
CA VAL A 60 3.41 -22.86 -10.05
C VAL A 60 4.26 -22.50 -11.27
N GLY A 61 5.57 -22.81 -11.25
CA GLY A 61 6.47 -22.59 -12.38
C GLY A 61 6.86 -21.12 -12.63
N LEU A 62 6.75 -20.24 -11.63
CA LEU A 62 7.14 -18.83 -11.75
C LEU A 62 8.64 -18.60 -11.51
N ILE A 63 9.28 -19.53 -10.80
CA ILE A 63 10.73 -19.58 -10.67
C ILE A 63 11.21 -20.98 -11.04
N GLU A 64 12.47 -21.09 -11.42
CA GLU A 64 13.14 -22.37 -11.61
C GLU A 64 14.41 -22.45 -10.78
N ARG A 65 14.79 -23.68 -10.43
CA ARG A 65 16.02 -23.96 -9.69
C ARG A 65 17.14 -24.30 -10.67
N VAL A 66 18.13 -23.43 -10.75
CA VAL A 66 19.32 -23.62 -11.60
C VAL A 66 20.44 -24.21 -10.73
N PRO A 67 20.99 -25.38 -11.11
CA PRO A 67 22.16 -25.94 -10.42
C PRO A 67 23.33 -24.96 -10.48
N ASN A 68 24.03 -24.80 -9.37
CA ASN A 68 25.31 -24.12 -9.37
C ASN A 68 26.41 -25.14 -8.98
N PRO A 69 27.34 -25.48 -9.87
CA PRO A 69 28.39 -26.45 -9.56
C PRO A 69 29.32 -26.03 -8.40
N ARG A 70 29.34 -24.73 -8.07
CA ARG A 70 30.28 -24.14 -7.10
C ARG A 70 29.60 -23.60 -5.83
N SER A 71 28.27 -23.67 -5.73
CA SER A 71 27.53 -23.18 -4.56
C SER A 71 26.17 -23.86 -4.43
N GLU A 72 25.39 -23.45 -3.44
CA GLU A 72 23.98 -23.80 -3.38
C GLU A 72 23.24 -23.42 -4.68
N PRO A 73 22.21 -24.20 -5.06
CA PRO A 73 21.42 -23.93 -6.27
C PRO A 73 20.76 -22.56 -6.20
N LYS A 74 20.66 -21.92 -7.36
CA LYS A 74 20.10 -20.59 -7.52
C LYS A 74 18.64 -20.67 -7.97
N PHE A 75 17.89 -19.62 -7.67
CA PHE A 75 16.55 -19.41 -8.19
C PHE A 75 16.57 -18.28 -9.19
N VAL A 76 15.97 -18.49 -10.34
CA VAL A 76 15.78 -17.47 -11.37
C VAL A 76 14.32 -17.44 -11.78
N LEU A 77 13.87 -16.28 -12.26
CA LEU A 77 12.53 -16.14 -12.82
C LEU A 77 12.43 -16.93 -14.12
N THR A 78 11.34 -17.66 -14.28
CA THR A 78 10.96 -18.18 -15.60
C THR A 78 10.32 -17.06 -16.41
N LYS A 79 10.11 -17.28 -17.70
CA LYS A 79 9.33 -16.36 -18.56
C LYS A 79 7.91 -16.12 -18.00
N ALA A 80 7.29 -17.15 -17.42
CA ALA A 80 5.99 -17.02 -16.75
C ALA A 80 6.08 -16.16 -15.49
N GLY A 81 7.17 -16.31 -14.72
CA GLY A 81 7.52 -15.45 -13.58
C GLY A 81 7.61 -13.97 -13.94
N ASP A 82 8.35 -13.65 -15.00
CA ASP A 82 8.49 -12.27 -15.49
C ASP A 82 7.14 -11.68 -15.93
N GLN A 83 6.35 -12.46 -16.67
CA GLN A 83 5.04 -12.03 -17.14
C GLN A 83 4.06 -11.79 -15.98
N GLU A 84 3.99 -12.69 -15.00
CA GLU A 84 3.11 -12.51 -13.85
C GLU A 84 3.55 -11.34 -12.96
N LEU A 85 4.86 -11.14 -12.79
CA LEU A 85 5.39 -9.99 -12.07
C LEU A 85 5.08 -8.66 -12.80
N ALA A 86 5.17 -8.64 -14.13
CA ALA A 86 4.81 -7.47 -14.94
C ALA A 86 3.30 -7.16 -14.86
N LEU A 87 2.44 -8.19 -14.92
CA LEU A 87 1.00 -8.03 -14.75
C LEU A 87 0.66 -7.48 -13.36
N GLU A 88 1.29 -7.99 -12.31
CA GLU A 88 1.09 -7.43 -10.96
C GLU A 88 1.59 -5.98 -10.86
N HIS A 89 2.68 -5.63 -11.53
CA HIS A 89 3.14 -4.25 -11.61
C HIS A 89 2.10 -3.34 -12.27
N LEU A 90 1.50 -3.75 -13.39
CA LEU A 90 0.41 -3.01 -14.04
C LEU A 90 -0.82 -2.88 -13.13
N ARG A 91 -1.21 -3.95 -12.43
CA ARG A 91 -2.29 -3.91 -11.42
C ARG A 91 -1.97 -2.93 -10.30
N GLU A 92 -0.73 -2.88 -9.83
CA GLU A 92 -0.29 -1.90 -8.83
C GLU A 92 -0.34 -0.47 -9.33
N ILE A 93 0.08 -0.23 -10.58
CA ILE A 93 -0.04 1.09 -11.22
C ILE A 93 -1.52 1.49 -11.29
N GLY A 94 -2.39 0.62 -11.79
CA GLY A 94 -3.84 0.89 -11.86
C GLY A 94 -4.46 1.17 -10.49
N ARG A 95 -4.10 0.39 -9.47
CA ARG A 95 -4.55 0.63 -8.08
C ARG A 95 -4.08 1.99 -7.54
N ARG A 96 -2.88 2.45 -7.92
CA ARG A 96 -2.34 3.75 -7.51
C ARG A 96 -2.89 4.91 -8.33
N ALA A 97 -3.19 4.70 -9.61
CA ALA A 97 -3.70 5.73 -10.51
C ALA A 97 -5.05 6.27 -10.03
N GLY A 98 -6.02 5.41 -9.72
CA GLY A 98 -7.32 5.85 -9.23
C GLY A 98 -7.26 6.65 -7.92
N HIS A 99 -6.37 6.25 -7.00
CA HIS A 99 -6.13 6.98 -5.75
C HIS A 99 -5.43 8.33 -5.99
N HIS A 100 -4.41 8.36 -6.86
CA HIS A 100 -3.71 9.58 -7.22
C HIS A 100 -4.63 10.58 -7.93
N ASP A 101 -5.38 10.14 -8.94
CA ASP A 101 -6.30 10.97 -9.70
C ASP A 101 -7.40 11.56 -8.80
N PHE A 102 -7.92 10.75 -7.87
CA PHE A 102 -8.89 11.23 -6.87
C PHE A 102 -8.27 12.31 -5.97
N GLY A 103 -7.06 12.07 -5.45
CA GLY A 103 -6.31 13.04 -4.64
C GLY A 103 -6.10 14.36 -5.37
N SER A 104 -5.72 14.32 -6.65
CA SER A 104 -5.51 15.52 -7.46
C SER A 104 -6.80 16.30 -7.73
N ARG A 105 -7.92 15.61 -7.99
CA ARG A 105 -9.24 16.25 -8.12
C ARG A 105 -9.68 16.90 -6.81
N LEU A 106 -9.51 16.20 -5.68
CA LEU A 106 -9.80 16.73 -4.34
C LEU A 106 -8.96 17.97 -4.04
N ALA A 107 -7.66 17.93 -4.34
CA ALA A 107 -6.77 19.08 -4.19
C ALA A 107 -7.21 20.25 -5.08
N GLY A 108 -7.65 19.98 -6.31
CA GLY A 108 -8.24 20.97 -7.21
C GLY A 108 -9.46 21.66 -6.61
N TRP A 109 -10.41 20.88 -6.10
CA TRP A 109 -11.60 21.39 -5.42
C TRP A 109 -11.25 22.26 -4.20
N LEU A 110 -10.33 21.80 -3.33
CA LEU A 110 -9.86 22.59 -2.18
C LEU A 110 -9.22 23.92 -2.59
N ARG A 111 -8.45 23.93 -3.69
CA ARG A 111 -7.84 25.15 -4.23
C ARG A 111 -8.87 26.13 -4.78
N GLN A 112 -9.95 25.65 -5.40
CA GLN A 112 -11.08 26.49 -5.81
C GLN A 112 -11.76 27.15 -4.60
N GLN A 113 -11.77 26.48 -3.45
CA GLN A 113 -12.21 27.05 -2.16
C GLN A 113 -11.16 27.98 -1.50
N GLY A 114 -10.12 28.38 -2.24
CA GLY A 114 -9.11 29.34 -1.77
C GLY A 114 -8.00 28.75 -0.89
N ARG A 115 -7.89 27.42 -0.80
CA ARG A 115 -6.84 26.76 0.01
C ARG A 115 -5.55 26.53 -0.79
N MET A 116 -4.45 26.34 -0.07
CA MET A 116 -3.19 25.81 -0.59
C MET A 116 -3.16 24.31 -0.31
N THR A 117 -2.62 23.51 -1.24
CA THR A 117 -2.62 22.04 -1.11
C THR A 117 -1.25 21.44 -1.38
N TRP A 118 -0.92 20.40 -0.64
CA TRP A 118 0.24 19.54 -0.86
C TRP A 118 -0.23 18.10 -0.93
N GLU A 119 0.09 17.42 -2.02
CA GLU A 119 -0.27 16.02 -2.25
C GLU A 119 0.91 15.12 -1.84
N ASN A 120 0.63 14.02 -1.12
CA ASN A 120 1.63 13.02 -0.71
C ASN A 120 2.86 13.59 0.01
N ILE A 121 2.73 14.71 0.73
CA ILE A 121 3.84 15.34 1.42
C ILE A 121 4.18 14.59 2.70
N GLU A 122 5.46 14.28 2.89
CA GLU A 122 5.94 13.58 4.09
C GLU A 122 6.35 14.56 5.18
N PHE A 123 5.82 14.38 6.39
CA PHE A 123 6.22 15.08 7.60
C PHE A 123 6.83 14.12 8.62
N LYS A 124 7.79 14.63 9.38
CA LYS A 124 8.26 14.00 10.62
C LYS A 124 7.49 14.62 11.77
N VAL A 125 6.67 13.82 12.44
CA VAL A 125 5.84 14.23 13.57
C VAL A 125 6.31 13.52 14.82
N THR A 126 6.75 14.32 15.78
CA THR A 126 7.06 13.85 17.13
C THR A 126 5.76 13.77 17.92
N SER A 127 5.39 12.59 18.39
CA SER A 127 4.29 12.46 19.34
C SER A 127 4.82 12.82 20.74
N PRO A 128 4.11 13.71 21.48
CA PRO A 128 4.45 14.00 22.87
C PRO A 128 4.03 12.86 23.81
N ASP A 129 3.22 11.91 23.33
CA ASP A 129 2.78 10.77 24.10
C ASP A 129 3.87 9.68 24.10
N VAL A 130 3.97 8.96 25.22
CA VAL A 130 4.79 7.75 25.28
C VAL A 130 4.17 6.70 24.37
N VAL A 131 4.91 6.26 23.36
CA VAL A 131 4.45 5.24 22.42
C VAL A 131 5.10 3.91 22.77
N THR A 132 4.29 2.88 22.98
CA THR A 132 4.75 1.50 23.04
C THR A 132 5.03 1.00 21.61
N ILE A 133 6.26 0.55 21.34
CA ILE A 133 6.59 0.02 20.01
C ILE A 133 5.82 -1.27 19.76
N PRO A 134 5.07 -1.39 18.63
CA PRO A 134 4.32 -2.60 18.32
C PRO A 134 5.18 -3.86 18.37
N GLY A 135 4.76 -4.85 19.16
CA GLY A 135 5.50 -6.10 19.35
C GLY A 135 6.61 -6.06 20.42
N THR A 136 6.71 -4.96 21.17
CA THR A 136 7.62 -4.86 22.33
C THR A 136 6.89 -4.24 23.53
N ALA A 137 7.44 -4.41 24.74
CA ALA A 137 6.99 -3.68 25.93
C ALA A 137 7.72 -2.33 26.11
N MET A 138 8.46 -1.88 25.09
CA MET A 138 9.32 -0.70 25.20
C MET A 138 8.51 0.57 24.95
N GLU A 139 8.51 1.43 25.94
CA GLU A 139 7.92 2.77 25.93
C GLU A 139 8.97 3.79 25.48
N VAL A 140 8.67 4.56 24.44
CA VAL A 140 9.59 5.57 23.90
C VAL A 140 8.92 6.94 23.96
N PRO A 141 9.46 7.88 24.76
CA PRO A 141 9.04 9.28 24.70
C PRO A 141 9.50 9.93 23.40
N ASP A 142 8.79 10.97 22.96
CA ASP A 142 9.12 11.73 21.76
C ASP A 142 9.26 10.88 20.49
N TRP A 143 8.41 9.84 20.36
CA TRP A 143 8.44 8.96 19.21
C TRP A 143 8.21 9.74 17.91
N VAL A 144 9.18 9.66 17.00
CA VAL A 144 9.10 10.30 15.69
C VAL A 144 8.44 9.36 14.69
N SER A 145 7.23 9.70 14.29
CA SER A 145 6.52 9.05 13.19
C SER A 145 6.73 9.81 11.88
N ILE A 146 6.82 9.07 10.77
CA ILE A 146 6.70 9.64 9.44
C ILE A 146 5.24 9.50 9.03
N VAL A 147 4.62 10.63 8.72
CA VAL A 147 3.24 10.71 8.25
C VAL A 147 3.21 11.32 6.86
N ARG A 148 2.38 10.75 5.99
CA ARG A 148 2.23 11.17 4.60
C ARG A 148 0.75 11.25 4.23
N PRO A 149 0.08 12.37 4.56
CA PRO A 149 -1.31 12.57 4.14
C PRO A 149 -1.42 12.58 2.62
N ASP A 150 -2.52 12.04 2.10
CA ASP A 150 -2.80 12.06 0.66
C ASP A 150 -2.96 13.50 0.16
N VAL A 151 -3.77 14.30 0.86
CA VAL A 151 -3.88 15.75 0.60
C VAL A 151 -3.84 16.53 1.92
N PHE A 152 -2.78 17.31 2.10
CA PHE A 152 -2.66 18.31 3.15
C PHE A 152 -3.08 19.68 2.62
N SER A 153 -3.82 20.47 3.39
CA SER A 153 -4.23 21.81 2.96
C SER A 153 -4.25 22.87 4.04
N LEU A 154 -3.98 24.11 3.65
CA LEU A 154 -3.98 25.29 4.51
C LEU A 154 -4.82 26.41 3.92
N ALA A 155 -5.44 27.21 4.78
CA ALA A 155 -5.96 28.51 4.39
C ALA A 155 -4.80 29.43 3.99
N LYS A 156 -5.02 30.29 2.98
CA LYS A 156 -4.07 31.32 2.56
C LYS A 156 -4.01 32.45 3.61
N SER A 157 -3.26 32.23 4.69
CA SER A 157 -3.13 33.16 5.80
C SER A 157 -1.68 33.21 6.30
N TYR A 158 -1.19 34.42 6.60
CA TYR A 158 0.07 34.61 7.32
C TYR A 158 -0.08 34.57 8.84
N ASN A 159 -1.32 34.62 9.35
CA ASN A 159 -1.60 34.45 10.78
C ASN A 159 -1.67 32.95 11.11
N PRO A 160 -0.80 32.41 11.99
CA PRO A 160 -0.74 30.99 12.34
C PRO A 160 -2.07 30.44 12.88
N ASP A 161 -2.79 31.23 13.69
CA ASP A 161 -4.08 30.83 14.28
C ASP A 161 -5.21 30.73 13.25
N ARG A 162 -4.99 31.25 12.04
CA ARG A 162 -5.96 31.26 10.93
C ARG A 162 -5.59 30.35 9.78
N MET A 163 -4.45 29.64 9.84
CA MET A 163 -3.99 28.78 8.75
C MET A 163 -4.85 27.52 8.59
N ASN A 164 -5.58 27.12 9.62
CA ASN A 164 -6.47 25.98 9.61
C ASN A 164 -5.93 24.72 8.90
N PRO A 165 -4.82 24.10 9.36
CA PRO A 165 -4.30 22.86 8.79
C PRO A 165 -5.34 21.73 8.70
N CYS A 166 -5.54 21.17 7.51
CA CYS A 166 -6.45 20.05 7.25
C CYS A 166 -5.72 18.89 6.58
N ILE A 167 -6.02 17.67 7.00
CA ILE A 167 -5.63 16.44 6.31
C ILE A 167 -6.87 15.81 5.68
N HIS A 168 -6.74 15.35 4.44
CA HIS A 168 -7.72 14.52 3.76
C HIS A 168 -7.03 13.22 3.33
N GLU A 169 -7.54 12.11 3.83
CA GLU A 169 -7.09 10.76 3.48
C GLU A 169 -8.07 10.18 2.45
N VAL A 170 -7.55 9.81 1.29
CA VAL A 170 -8.33 9.31 0.16
C VAL A 170 -8.54 7.80 0.31
N LYS A 171 -9.79 7.36 0.13
CA LYS A 171 -10.18 5.95 0.14
C LYS A 171 -10.96 5.62 -1.13
N VAL A 172 -10.40 4.75 -1.96
CA VAL A 172 -11.00 4.30 -3.23
C VAL A 172 -11.55 2.88 -3.16
N SER A 173 -11.36 2.17 -2.05
CA SER A 173 -11.99 0.87 -1.80
C SER A 173 -12.37 0.69 -0.33
N ARG A 174 -13.33 -0.21 -0.09
CA ARG A 174 -13.78 -0.58 1.27
C ARG A 174 -12.63 -1.18 2.09
N GLU A 175 -11.82 -2.02 1.47
CA GLU A 175 -10.68 -2.68 2.12
C GLU A 175 -9.62 -1.67 2.57
N ASP A 176 -9.37 -0.62 1.78
CA ASP A 176 -8.45 0.46 2.16
C ASP A 176 -8.98 1.20 3.40
N PHE A 177 -10.27 1.52 3.43
CA PHE A 177 -10.89 2.15 4.60
C PHE A 177 -10.82 1.27 5.85
N LEU A 178 -11.22 0.00 5.74
CA LEU A 178 -11.19 -0.95 6.87
C LEU A 178 -9.76 -1.21 7.38
N ALA A 179 -8.79 -1.31 6.47
CA ALA A 179 -7.38 -1.47 6.84
C ALA A 179 -6.82 -0.24 7.57
N ASP A 180 -7.31 0.96 7.26
CA ASP A 180 -6.94 2.18 7.97
C ASP A 180 -7.61 2.26 9.36
N LEU A 181 -8.88 1.87 9.48
CA LEU A 181 -9.57 1.78 10.76
C LEU A 181 -8.87 0.83 11.74
N ALA A 182 -8.33 -0.28 11.23
CA ALA A 182 -7.57 -1.27 12.00
C ALA A 182 -6.23 -0.73 12.55
N LYS A 183 -5.80 0.47 12.15
CA LYS A 183 -4.53 1.11 12.57
C LYS A 183 -4.75 2.49 13.20
N PRO A 184 -5.37 2.58 14.38
CA PRO A 184 -5.68 3.86 15.03
C PRO A 184 -4.45 4.75 15.28
N GLU A 185 -3.27 4.15 15.45
CA GLU A 185 -2.00 4.83 15.66
C GLU A 185 -1.62 5.78 14.52
N LYS A 186 -1.98 5.45 13.26
CA LYS A 186 -1.76 6.35 12.12
C LYS A 186 -2.50 7.66 12.28
N ARG A 187 -3.76 7.58 12.74
CA ARG A 187 -4.60 8.76 12.97
C ARG A 187 -4.07 9.64 14.11
N ARG A 188 -3.41 9.06 15.12
CA ARG A 188 -2.79 9.85 16.20
C ARG A 188 -1.73 10.82 15.64
N GLY A 189 -0.86 10.36 14.75
CA GLY A 189 0.15 11.21 14.09
C GLY A 189 -0.47 12.41 13.36
N TYR A 190 -1.61 12.22 12.70
CA TYR A 190 -2.32 13.29 11.98
C TYR A 190 -2.91 14.36 12.91
N THR A 191 -3.22 14.04 14.16
CA THR A 191 -3.74 15.04 15.13
C THR A 191 -2.69 16.06 15.56
N HIS A 192 -1.40 15.72 15.47
CA HIS A 192 -0.30 16.66 15.72
C HIS A 192 0.09 17.48 14.48
N LEU A 193 -0.58 17.25 13.35
CA LEU A 193 -0.31 17.91 12.07
C LEU A 193 -1.53 18.66 11.50
N SER A 194 -2.73 18.43 12.04
CA SER A 194 -3.97 19.02 11.53
C SER A 194 -4.93 19.47 12.63
N GLU A 195 -5.69 20.54 12.36
CA GLU A 195 -6.83 20.93 13.17
C GLU A 195 -8.05 20.05 12.91
N VAL A 196 -8.16 19.53 11.69
CA VAL A 196 -9.25 18.66 11.25
C VAL A 196 -8.74 17.58 10.29
N PHE A 197 -9.36 16.42 10.36
CA PHE A 197 -9.07 15.25 9.54
C PHE A 197 -10.33 14.80 8.80
N TYR A 198 -10.23 14.56 7.50
CA TYR A 198 -11.30 14.04 6.66
C TYR A 198 -10.90 12.71 6.03
N TYR A 199 -11.86 11.79 5.96
CA TYR A 199 -11.85 10.78 4.91
C TYR A 199 -12.50 11.37 3.66
N ALA A 200 -11.91 11.12 2.49
CA ALA A 200 -12.46 11.51 1.20
C ALA A 200 -12.60 10.27 0.31
N CYS A 201 -13.79 10.04 -0.25
CA CYS A 201 -14.07 8.84 -1.03
C CYS A 201 -15.19 9.08 -2.07
N PRO A 202 -15.39 8.17 -3.04
CA PRO A 202 -16.58 8.17 -3.86
C PRO A 202 -17.86 8.07 -3.01
N GLU A 203 -18.95 8.64 -3.51
CA GLU A 203 -20.25 8.55 -2.84
C GLU A 203 -20.64 7.11 -2.49
N GLY A 204 -21.12 6.92 -1.26
CA GLY A 204 -21.60 5.63 -0.76
C GLY A 204 -20.51 4.64 -0.32
N LEU A 205 -19.22 4.95 -0.50
CA LEU A 205 -18.14 4.03 -0.12
C LEU A 205 -18.00 3.88 1.41
N ILE A 206 -18.09 4.97 2.16
CA ILE A 206 -17.99 4.99 3.63
C ILE A 206 -19.30 5.50 4.19
N GLN A 207 -20.02 4.74 5.01
CA GLN A 207 -21.25 5.23 5.64
C GLN A 207 -20.95 6.20 6.80
N LEU A 208 -21.87 7.13 7.09
CA LEU A 208 -21.66 8.20 8.07
C LEU A 208 -21.34 7.70 9.49
N GLU A 209 -21.94 6.56 9.84
CA GLU A 209 -21.83 5.87 11.13
C GLU A 209 -20.48 5.17 11.28
N GLU A 210 -19.84 4.80 10.17
CA GLU A 210 -18.52 4.15 10.17
C GLU A 210 -17.38 5.16 10.38
N VAL A 211 -17.63 6.45 10.11
CA VAL A 211 -16.61 7.49 10.23
C VAL A 211 -16.29 7.72 11.71
N PRO A 212 -15.02 7.53 12.13
CA PRO A 212 -14.61 7.67 13.51
C PRO A 212 -14.98 9.02 14.14
N ILE A 213 -15.20 9.01 15.45
CA ILE A 213 -15.54 10.21 16.21
C ILE A 213 -14.47 11.29 16.02
N GLY A 214 -14.93 12.48 15.63
CA GLY A 214 -14.07 13.65 15.38
C GLY A 214 -13.51 13.76 13.97
N CYS A 215 -13.59 12.71 13.16
CA CYS A 215 -13.23 12.75 11.74
C CYS A 215 -14.41 13.27 10.90
N GLY A 216 -14.08 13.93 9.80
CA GLY A 216 -15.02 14.39 8.78
C GLY A 216 -15.09 13.41 7.60
N LEU A 217 -16.08 13.62 6.75
CA LEU A 217 -16.30 12.85 5.54
C LEU A 217 -16.61 13.77 4.38
N VAL A 218 -15.91 13.57 3.28
CA VAL A 218 -16.13 14.24 1.99
C VAL A 218 -16.44 13.16 0.96
N TYR A 219 -17.51 13.36 0.20
CA TYR A 219 -17.81 12.54 -0.98
C TYR A 219 -17.42 13.28 -2.24
N GLU A 220 -16.87 12.53 -3.19
CA GLU A 220 -16.93 12.89 -4.60
C GLU A 220 -18.27 12.40 -5.16
N ILE A 221 -19.16 13.34 -5.51
CA ILE A 221 -20.48 13.04 -6.09
C ILE A 221 -20.36 12.83 -7.59
N GLU A 222 -19.56 13.68 -8.24
CA GLU A 222 -19.14 13.57 -9.63
C GLU A 222 -17.64 13.86 -9.69
N PRO A 223 -16.90 13.38 -10.71
CA PRO A 223 -15.46 13.65 -10.82
C PRO A 223 -15.13 15.14 -10.70
N GLY A 224 -14.42 15.53 -9.64
CA GLY A 224 -14.04 16.92 -9.35
C GLY A 224 -15.06 17.72 -8.54
N HIS A 225 -16.26 17.18 -8.30
CA HIS A 225 -17.31 17.80 -7.49
C HIS A 225 -17.46 17.09 -6.15
N PHE A 226 -17.13 17.80 -5.06
CA PHE A 226 -17.07 17.25 -3.73
C PHE A 226 -18.05 17.91 -2.76
N GLU A 227 -18.60 17.11 -1.85
CA GLU A 227 -19.49 17.55 -0.79
C GLU A 227 -19.07 17.04 0.59
N VAL A 228 -19.08 17.92 1.58
CA VAL A 228 -18.85 17.54 2.98
C VAL A 228 -20.11 16.91 3.54
N LYS A 229 -20.09 15.60 3.79
CA LYS A 229 -21.22 14.86 4.38
C LYS A 229 -21.15 14.78 5.91
N LYS A 230 -19.94 14.81 6.49
CA LYS A 230 -19.75 14.85 7.94
C LYS A 230 -18.72 15.92 8.30
N LYS A 231 -19.09 16.86 9.17
CA LYS A 231 -18.16 17.87 9.67
C LYS A 231 -17.25 17.25 10.77
N PRO A 232 -15.93 17.46 10.72
CA PRO A 232 -15.00 17.00 11.74
C PRO A 232 -15.11 17.85 13.00
N LYS A 233 -14.60 17.31 14.11
CA LYS A 233 -14.38 18.11 15.33
C LYS A 233 -13.06 18.86 15.20
N LYS A 234 -13.13 20.20 15.22
CA LYS A 234 -11.94 21.06 15.19
C LYS A 234 -11.13 20.92 16.48
N ARG A 235 -9.81 20.84 16.34
CA ARG A 235 -8.84 20.90 17.44
C ARG A 235 -7.87 22.04 17.17
N LYS A 236 -7.47 22.78 18.20
CA LYS A 236 -6.45 23.82 18.04
C LYS A 236 -5.11 23.14 17.77
N MET A 237 -4.45 23.54 16.70
CA MET A 237 -3.15 23.01 16.31
C MET A 237 -2.36 24.13 15.63
N VAL A 238 -1.10 24.26 16.02
CA VAL A 238 -0.18 25.26 15.45
C VAL A 238 0.98 24.51 14.79
N LEU A 239 1.25 24.84 13.53
CA LEU A 239 2.39 24.29 12.82
C LEU A 239 3.70 24.81 13.43
N SER A 240 4.67 23.92 13.63
CA SER A 240 6.00 24.30 14.10
C SER A 240 6.84 24.91 12.97
N PRO A 241 7.93 25.64 13.27
CA PRO A 241 8.88 26.10 12.25
C PRO A 241 9.40 24.97 11.36
N ARG A 242 9.57 23.76 11.91
CA ARG A 242 9.96 22.57 11.13
C ARG A 242 8.91 22.16 10.11
N HIS A 243 7.63 22.24 10.47
CA HIS A 243 6.55 21.98 9.52
C HIS A 243 6.56 23.01 8.39
N PHE A 244 6.70 24.30 8.71
CA PHE A 244 6.80 25.35 7.70
C PHE A 244 8.00 25.16 6.77
N MET A 245 9.17 24.84 7.32
CA MET A 245 10.36 24.56 6.50
C MET A 245 10.11 23.42 5.51
N ASN A 246 9.45 22.34 5.95
CA ASN A 246 9.08 21.23 5.08
C ASN A 246 8.12 21.66 3.95
N LEU A 247 7.13 22.50 4.27
CA LEU A 247 6.17 23.05 3.30
C LEU A 247 6.83 24.02 2.29
N ILE A 248 7.86 24.74 2.71
CA ILE A 248 8.62 25.67 1.86
C ILE A 248 9.55 24.90 0.91
N LEU A 249 10.29 23.91 1.43
CA LEU A 249 11.22 23.10 0.64
C LEU A 249 10.50 22.17 -0.35
N LYS A 250 9.24 21.81 -0.07
CA LYS A 250 8.35 21.07 -0.97
C LYS A 250 7.15 21.96 -1.29
N PRO A 251 7.30 22.96 -2.17
CA PRO A 251 6.26 23.96 -2.39
C PRO A 251 5.00 23.29 -2.94
N GLY A 252 3.87 23.61 -2.34
CA GLY A 252 2.57 23.06 -2.71
C GLY A 252 1.98 23.78 -3.90
N ASN A 253 0.81 23.30 -4.34
CA ASN A 253 0.05 23.92 -5.41
C ASN A 253 -0.93 24.96 -4.86
N LEU A 254 -1.05 26.07 -5.57
CA LEU A 254 -2.01 27.14 -5.33
C LEU A 254 -2.56 27.64 -6.66
N ASN A 255 -3.85 27.95 -6.72
CA ASN A 255 -4.40 28.67 -7.86
C ASN A 255 -3.73 30.05 -7.88
N ARG A 256 -2.99 30.34 -8.97
CA ARG A 256 -2.46 31.67 -9.28
C ARG A 256 -3.63 32.52 -9.76
N PHE A 257 -3.66 33.77 -9.31
CA PHE A 257 -4.65 34.76 -9.73
C PHE A 257 -4.47 35.11 -11.20
#